data_AF-A0A917UA29-F1
#
_entry.id   AF-A0A917UA29-F1
#
_cell.length_a   1.000
_cell.length_b   1.000
_cell.length_c   1.000
_cell.angle_alpha   90.00
_cell.angle_beta   90.00
_cell.angle_gamma   90.00
#
_symmetry.space_group_name_H-M   'P 1'
#
loop_
_entity.id
_entity.type
_entity.pdbx_description
1 polymer ?
#
loop_
_entity_poly.entity_id
_entity_poly.type
_entity_poly.pdbx_seq_one_letter_code
_entity_poly.pdbx_strand_id
1 'polypeptide(L)' 'MTRRYVQTRLAELPAGPGDADARLRGLLEIYEELNADGHPEPLTLLAGVLGIPAEILVLHLRAAGRR' A
#
# COMPACT_ATOMS: atom_id res chain seq x y z
N MET A 1 -1.22 10.48 -13.13
CA MET A 1 -1.89 10.99 -11.90
C MET A 1 -1.75 10.01 -10.74
N THR A 2 -2.07 8.72 -10.93
CA THR A 2 -2.09 7.66 -9.89
C THR A 2 -0.83 7.54 -9.05
N ARG A 3 0.37 7.64 -9.63
CA ARG A 3 1.63 7.59 -8.86
C ARG A 3 1.74 8.72 -7.83
N ARG A 4 1.31 9.93 -8.19
CA ARG A 4 1.36 11.09 -7.28
C ARG A 4 0.30 10.97 -6.19
N TYR A 5 -0.88 10.43 -6.51
CA TYR A 5 -1.90 10.08 -5.53
C TYR A 5 -1.36 9.09 -4.48
N VAL A 6 -0.77 7.98 -4.93
CA VAL A 6 -0.18 6.97 -4.04
C VAL A 6 0.94 7.56 -3.18
N GLN A 7 1.82 8.40 -3.76
CA GLN A 7 2.87 9.08 -3.01
C GLN A 7 2.32 10.00 -1.91
N THR A 8 1.28 10.79 -2.20
CA THR A 8 0.64 11.66 -1.21
C THR A 8 0.01 10.83 -0.09
N ARG A 9 -0.77 9.80 -0.41
CA ARG A 9 -1.43 8.94 0.58
C ARG A 9 -0.40 8.21 1.45
N LEU A 10 0.69 7.73 0.87
CA LEU A 10 1.79 7.11 1.61
C LEU A 10 2.48 8.08 2.58
N ALA A 11 2.60 9.35 2.22
CA ALA A 11 3.20 10.37 3.09
C ALA A 11 2.30 10.73 4.28
N GLU A 12 0.98 10.51 4.15
CA GLU A 12 0.01 10.67 5.24
C GLU A 12 -0.02 9.47 6.20
N LEU A 13 0.60 8.33 5.81
CA LEU A 13 0.62 7.15 6.67
C LEU A 13 1.55 7.35 7.87
N PRO A 14 1.13 6.88 9.06
CA PRO A 14 1.98 6.95 10.24
C PRO A 14 3.23 6.08 10.06
N ALA A 15 4.39 6.67 10.35
CA ALA A 15 5.71 6.06 10.14
C ALA A 15 6.48 5.78 11.45
N GLY A 16 5.81 5.92 12.60
CA GLY A 16 6.42 5.68 13.90
C GLY A 16 6.67 4.19 14.17
N PRO A 17 7.60 3.87 15.10
CA PRO A 17 7.96 2.49 15.43
C PRO A 17 6.82 1.66 16.04
N GLY A 18 5.75 2.29 16.54
CA GLY A 18 4.53 1.62 17.01
C GLY A 18 3.41 1.51 15.98
N ASP A 19 3.57 2.14 14.81
CA ASP A 19 2.49 2.33 13.84
C ASP A 19 2.52 1.30 12.71
N ALA A 20 3.32 0.25 12.83
CA ALA A 20 3.47 -0.76 11.78
C ALA A 20 2.12 -1.34 11.32
N ASP A 21 1.23 -1.65 12.27
CA ASP A 21 -0.11 -2.17 11.97
C ASP A 21 -1.04 -1.11 11.34
N ALA A 22 -0.91 0.17 11.74
CA ALA A 22 -1.69 1.27 11.16
C ALA A 22 -1.21 1.57 9.74
N ARG A 23 0.11 1.55 9.52
CA ARG A 23 0.74 1.71 8.22
C ARG A 23 0.35 0.58 7.27
N LEU A 24 0.35 -0.66 7.74
CA LEU A 24 -0.08 -1.83 6.96
C LEU A 24 -1.56 -1.74 6.55
N ARG A 25 -2.43 -1.27 7.45
CA ARG A 25 -3.85 -1.03 7.12
C ARG A 25 -4.01 0.06 6.06
N GLY A 26 -3.32 1.18 6.21
CA GLY A 26 -3.35 2.24 5.20
C GLY A 26 -2.80 1.80 3.83
N LEU A 27 -1.80 0.91 3.81
CA LEU A 27 -1.33 0.29 2.56
C LEU A 27 -2.40 -0.59 1.91
N LEU A 28 -3.17 -1.33 2.71
CA LEU A 28 -4.27 -2.16 2.23
C LEU A 28 -5.40 -1.30 1.66
N GLU A 29 -5.77 -0.21 2.33
CA GLU A 29 -6.78 0.74 1.84
C GLU A 29 -6.38 1.34 0.49
N ILE A 30 -5.13 1.81 0.34
CA ILE A 30 -4.64 2.33 -0.94
C ILE A 30 -4.70 1.26 -2.03
N TYR A 31 -4.37 0.01 -1.72
CA TYR A 31 -4.46 -1.10 -2.67
C TYR A 31 -5.90 -1.40 -3.09
N GLU A 32 -6.84 -1.40 -2.15
CA GLU A 32 -8.26 -1.63 -2.40
C GLU A 32 -8.88 -0.51 -3.23
N GLU A 33 -8.55 0.76 -2.95
CA GLU A 33 -8.97 1.92 -3.75
C GLU A 33 -8.47 1.79 -5.20
N LEU A 34 -7.19 1.47 -5.41
CA LEU A 34 -6.64 1.30 -6.76
C LEU A 34 -7.31 0.14 -7.51
N ASN A 35 -7.67 -0.93 -6.81
CA ASN A 35 -8.44 -2.04 -7.41
C ASN A 35 -9.87 -1.61 -7.77
N ALA A 36 -10.55 -0.86 -6.89
CA ALA A 36 -11.90 -0.36 -7.12
C ALA A 36 -11.95 0.61 -8.31
N ASP A 37 -10.90 1.41 -8.50
CA ASP A 37 -10.71 2.30 -9.64
C ASP A 37 -10.34 1.55 -10.94
N GLY A 38 -10.19 0.22 -10.89
CA GLY A 38 -9.83 -0.61 -12.04
C GLY A 38 -8.40 -0.38 -12.54
N HIS A 39 -7.48 0.05 -11.66
CA HIS A 39 -6.10 0.30 -12.05
C HIS A 39 -5.43 -1.02 -12.49
N PRO A 40 -4.74 -1.06 -13.64
CA PRO A 40 -3.94 -2.22 -14.01
C PRO A 40 -2.73 -2.33 -13.06
N GLU A 41 -2.53 -3.52 -12.50
CA GLU A 41 -1.37 -3.86 -11.66
C GLU A 41 -1.12 -2.95 -10.43
N PRO A 42 -2.10 -2.79 -9.53
CA PRO A 42 -1.99 -1.89 -8.39
C PRO A 42 -0.88 -2.29 -7.40
N LEU A 43 -0.58 -3.59 -7.29
CA LEU A 43 0.56 -4.08 -6.51
C LEU A 43 1.90 -3.61 -7.07
N THR A 44 2.08 -3.67 -8.40
CA THR A 44 3.32 -3.23 -9.06
C THR A 44 3.55 -1.74 -8.82
N LEU A 45 2.49 -0.93 -8.91
CA LEU A 45 2.57 0.50 -8.64
C LEU A 45 2.97 0.79 -7.18
N LEU A 46 2.28 0.20 -6.21
CA LEU A 46 2.56 0.39 -4.78
C LEU A 46 3.97 -0.07 -4.42
N ALA A 47 4.38 -1.25 -4.90
CA ALA A 47 5.71 -1.81 -4.70
C ALA A 47 6.80 -0.88 -5.27
N GLY A 48 6.58 -0.37 -6.48
CA GLY A 48 7.47 0.58 -7.14
C GLY A 48 7.59 1.93 -6.43
N VAL A 49 6.53 2.39 -5.75
CA VAL A 49 6.60 3.61 -4.92
C VAL A 49 7.29 3.35 -3.57
N LEU A 50 7.06 2.19 -2.96
CA LEU A 50 7.69 1.78 -1.71
C LEU A 50 9.17 1.38 -1.88
N GLY A 51 9.61 1.10 -3.11
CA GLY A 51 10.96 0.63 -3.39
C GLY A 51 11.21 -0.80 -2.90
N ILE A 52 10.16 -1.61 -2.79
CA ILE A 52 10.22 -3.01 -2.34
C ILE A 52 9.69 -3.93 -3.44
N PRO A 53 10.05 -5.24 -3.45
CA PRO A 53 9.45 -6.21 -4.36
C PRO A 53 7.95 -6.38 -4.10
N ALA A 54 7.16 -6.56 -5.16
CA ALA A 54 5.71 -6.75 -5.05
C ALA A 54 5.34 -8.02 -4.26
N GLU A 55 6.15 -9.07 -4.35
CA GLU A 55 5.99 -10.31 -3.59
C GLU A 55 6.05 -10.08 -2.07
N ILE A 56 6.96 -9.20 -1.62
CA ILE A 56 7.09 -8.80 -0.22
C ILE A 56 5.86 -8.00 0.21
N LEU A 57 5.40 -7.07 -0.64
CA LEU A 57 4.18 -6.32 -0.37
C LEU A 57 2.95 -7.23 -0.23
N VAL A 58 2.81 -8.26 -1.07
CA VAL A 58 1.71 -9.23 -0.98
C VAL A 58 1.71 -9.97 0.35
N LEU A 59 2.88 -10.38 0.87
CA LEU A 59 2.98 -11.02 2.18
C LEU A 59 2.48 -10.10 3.30
N HIS A 60 2.86 -8.82 3.24
CA HIS A 60 2.44 -7.81 4.21
C HIS A 60 0.93 -7.53 4.14
N LEU A 61 0.37 -7.36 2.94
CA LEU A 61 -1.06 -7.13 2.75
C LEU A 61 -1.90 -8.35 3.18
N ARG A 62 -1.45 -9.57 2.89
CA ARG A 62 -2.11 -10.80 3.34
C ARG A 62 -2.09 -10.97 4.85
N ALA A 63 -1.05 -10.49 5.53
CA ALA A 63 -0.99 -10.50 6.99
C ALA A 63 -1.96 -9.47 7.59
N ALA A 64 -2.09 -8.30 6.94
CA ALA A 64 -3.01 -7.25 7.36
C ALA A 64 -4.49 -7.63 7.17
N GLY A 65 -4.87 -8.23 6.04
CA GLY A 65 -6.26 -8.59 5.73
C GLY A 65 -6.77 -9.87 6.39
N ARG A 66 -5.92 -10.62 7.10
CA ARG A 66 -6.30 -11.85 7.82
C ARG A 66 -6.69 -11.63 9.28
N ARG A 67 -6.67 -10.39 9.75
CA ARG A 67 -6.74 -10.02 11.17
C ARG A 67 -7.92 -9.10 11.42
#